data_AF-V5HDD1-F1
#
_entry.id   AF-V5HDD1-F1
#
_cell.length_a   1.000
_cell.length_b   1.000
_cell.length_c   1.000
_cell.angle_alpha   90.00
_cell.angle_beta   90.00
_cell.angle_gamma   90.00
#
_symmetry.space_group_name_H-M   'P 1'
#
loop_
_entity.id
_entity.type
_entity.pdbx_description
1 polymer ?
#
loop_
_entity_poly.entity_id
_entity_poly.type
_entity_poly.pdbx_seq_one_letter_code
_entity_poly.pdbx_strand_id
1 'polypeptide(L)'
;MFVIAWDCGLDSVDDRAVQLVMTAVKHQVKEVLTAVLSRRNAYKLREGRFQFALGCTPANPYLRNSRILSNLQCYSHPTTVSSTGEHLPEMVPTLDWAESEAALEVACDPTPRPRLPPVSAMDLVEALQVHKGCIPSHTVYTKSIEQALAAQWHPSHEELDQEQIRAQEDAIRSQLLEEQQNLSW
;
A
#
# COMPACT_ATOMS: atom_id res chain seq x y z
N MET A 1 -6.83 3.48 28.67
CA MET A 1 -8.31 3.42 28.80
C MET A 1 -8.77 3.63 30.23
N PHE A 2 -8.10 3.06 31.25
CA PHE A 2 -8.49 3.22 32.65
C PHE A 2 -8.57 4.69 33.12
N VAL A 3 -7.56 5.51 32.83
CA VAL A 3 -7.57 6.95 33.20
C VAL A 3 -8.76 7.70 32.58
N ILE A 4 -9.00 7.50 31.29
CA ILE A 4 -10.13 8.14 30.57
C ILE A 4 -11.48 7.65 31.13
N ALA A 5 -11.58 6.36 31.50
CA ALA A 5 -12.79 5.82 32.09
C ALA A 5 -13.07 6.48 33.46
N TRP A 6 -12.03 6.64 34.27
CA TRP A 6 -12.12 7.33 35.55
C TRP A 6 -12.50 8.81 35.39
N ASP A 7 -11.91 9.53 34.43
CA ASP A 7 -12.29 10.92 34.10
C ASP A 7 -13.77 11.04 33.70
N CYS A 8 -14.33 9.99 33.09
CA CYS A 8 -15.75 9.88 32.74
C CYS A 8 -16.65 9.35 33.88
N GLY A 9 -16.10 9.12 35.09
CA GLY A 9 -16.84 8.63 36.25
C GLY A 9 -17.07 7.11 36.30
N LEU A 10 -16.26 6.33 35.58
CA LEU A 10 -16.30 4.86 35.59
C LEU A 10 -15.13 4.29 36.41
N ASP A 11 -15.42 3.34 37.31
CA ASP A 11 -14.43 2.79 38.25
C ASP A 11 -13.54 1.68 37.66
N SER A 12 -13.99 1.01 36.59
CA SER A 12 -13.26 -0.11 36.00
C SER A 12 -13.48 -0.25 34.50
N VAL A 13 -12.52 -0.87 33.81
CA VAL A 13 -12.57 -1.19 32.38
C VAL A 13 -12.35 -2.69 32.22
N ASP A 14 -13.26 -3.35 31.51
CA ASP A 14 -13.14 -4.77 31.17
C ASP A 14 -12.10 -5.01 30.08
N ASP A 15 -11.35 -6.11 30.18
CA ASP A 15 -10.32 -6.51 29.21
C ASP A 15 -10.90 -6.71 27.80
N ARG A 16 -12.17 -7.14 27.72
CA ARG A 16 -12.88 -7.31 26.44
C ARG A 16 -13.03 -5.99 25.69
N ALA A 17 -13.27 -4.88 26.40
CA ALA A 17 -13.36 -3.56 25.79
C ALA A 17 -12.01 -3.14 25.20
N VAL A 18 -10.91 -3.44 25.88
CA VAL A 18 -9.55 -3.19 25.40
C VAL A 18 -9.27 -3.97 24.11
N GLN A 19 -9.66 -5.25 24.06
CA GLN A 19 -9.50 -6.09 22.86
C GLN A 19 -10.32 -5.59 21.66
N LEU A 20 -11.54 -5.11 21.91
CA LEU A 20 -12.40 -4.52 20.87
C LEU A 20 -11.76 -3.25 20.31
N VAL A 21 -11.30 -2.34 21.16
CA VAL A 21 -10.61 -1.12 20.73
C VAL A 21 -9.34 -1.43 19.95
N MET A 22 -8.54 -2.40 20.43
CA MET A 22 -7.34 -2.84 19.71
C MET A 22 -7.67 -3.36 18.30
N THR A 23 -8.77 -4.12 18.17
CA THR A 23 -9.22 -4.64 16.87
C THR A 23 -9.72 -3.53 15.96
N ALA A 24 -10.47 -2.56 16.49
CA ALA A 24 -10.93 -1.39 15.76
C ALA A 24 -9.75 -0.54 15.25
N VAL A 25 -8.74 -0.30 16.10
CA VAL A 25 -7.53 0.44 15.71
C VAL A 25 -6.77 -0.30 14.60
N LYS A 26 -6.60 -1.63 14.71
CA LYS A 26 -5.99 -2.44 13.64
C LYS A 26 -6.74 -2.30 12.33
N HIS A 27 -8.07 -2.32 12.37
CA HIS A 27 -8.91 -2.14 11.19
C HIS A 27 -8.73 -0.75 10.57
N GLN A 28 -8.80 0.30 11.41
CA GLN A 28 -8.64 1.69 10.99
C GLN A 28 -7.26 1.94 10.33
N VAL A 29 -6.19 1.40 10.92
CA VAL A 29 -4.84 1.52 10.35
C VAL A 29 -4.75 0.77 9.01
N LYS A 30 -5.35 -0.42 8.91
CA LYS A 30 -5.42 -1.17 7.66
C LYS A 30 -6.16 -0.39 6.58
N GLU A 31 -7.28 0.26 6.89
CA GLU A 31 -8.03 1.06 5.93
C GLU A 31 -7.20 2.25 5.41
N VAL A 32 -6.52 2.98 6.30
CA VAL A 32 -5.64 4.09 5.91
C VAL A 32 -4.51 3.60 5.02
N LEU A 33 -3.82 2.53 5.40
CA LEU A 33 -2.74 1.95 4.59
C LEU A 33 -3.25 1.44 3.25
N THR A 34 -4.43 0.82 3.21
CA THR A 34 -5.05 0.35 1.97
C THR A 34 -5.38 1.53 1.05
N ALA A 35 -5.89 2.65 1.59
CA ALA A 35 -6.15 3.87 0.82
C ALA A 35 -4.85 4.45 0.23
N VAL A 36 -3.75 4.46 1.00
CA VAL A 36 -2.44 4.93 0.53
C VAL A 36 -1.88 4.01 -0.55
N LEU A 37 -1.85 2.70 -0.29
CA LEU A 37 -1.24 1.73 -1.21
C LEU A 37 -2.04 1.56 -2.50
N SER A 38 -3.38 1.66 -2.45
CA SER A 38 -4.25 1.58 -3.65
C SER A 38 -4.15 2.80 -4.56
N ARG A 39 -3.71 3.95 -4.03
CA ARG A 39 -3.36 5.14 -4.82
C ARG A 39 -2.02 5.00 -5.53
N ARG A 40 -1.05 4.36 -4.86
CA ARG A 40 0.32 4.19 -5.36
C ARG A 40 0.49 3.01 -6.31
N ASN A 41 -0.26 1.93 -6.06
CA ASN A 41 -0.12 0.66 -6.74
C ASN A 41 -1.45 0.21 -7.33
N ALA A 42 -1.38 -0.54 -8.43
CA ALA A 42 -2.52 -1.29 -8.92
C ALA A 42 -2.91 -2.40 -7.92
N TYR A 43 -4.19 -2.76 -7.93
CA TYR A 43 -4.77 -3.78 -7.08
C TYR A 43 -5.86 -4.54 -7.82
N LYS A 44 -6.20 -5.71 -7.31
CA LYS A 44 -7.36 -6.48 -7.77
C LYS A 44 -8.57 -6.20 -6.89
N LEU A 45 -9.75 -6.33 -7.47
CA LEU A 45 -11.03 -6.19 -6.77
C LEU A 45 -11.77 -7.52 -6.77
N ARG A 46 -12.14 -7.99 -5.57
CA ARG A 46 -13.08 -9.09 -5.37
C ARG A 46 -14.47 -8.50 -5.17
N GLU A 47 -15.44 -9.02 -5.93
CA GLU A 47 -16.84 -8.61 -5.97
C GLU A 47 -17.03 -7.11 -6.25
N GLY A 48 -16.05 -6.49 -6.92
CA GLY A 48 -16.03 -5.04 -7.18
C GLY A 48 -15.90 -4.16 -5.93
N ARG A 49 -15.65 -4.73 -4.74
CA ARG A 49 -15.62 -4.00 -3.46
C ARG A 49 -14.37 -4.24 -2.64
N PHE A 50 -13.91 -5.49 -2.55
CA PHE A 50 -12.80 -5.85 -1.69
C PHE A 50 -11.47 -5.76 -2.45
N GLN A 51 -10.60 -4.85 -2.02
CA GLN A 51 -9.28 -4.69 -2.61
C GLN A 51 -8.32 -5.77 -2.10
N PHE A 52 -7.61 -6.43 -3.01
CA PHE A 52 -6.61 -7.44 -2.70
C PHE A 52 -5.45 -7.40 -3.69
N ALA A 53 -4.36 -8.13 -3.40
CA ALA A 53 -3.17 -8.20 -4.25
C ALA A 53 -2.63 -6.81 -4.66
N LEU A 54 -2.40 -5.94 -3.67
CA LEU A 54 -1.79 -4.62 -3.88
C LEU A 54 -0.39 -4.79 -4.50
N GLY A 55 -0.08 -4.01 -5.53
CA GLY A 55 1.19 -4.12 -6.28
C GLY A 55 1.10 -5.01 -7.52
N CYS A 56 -0.10 -5.48 -7.91
CA CYS A 56 -0.26 -6.31 -9.10
C CYS A 56 -0.01 -5.53 -10.42
N THR A 57 0.00 -6.24 -11.54
CA THR A 57 -0.02 -5.63 -12.87
C THR A 57 -1.37 -4.96 -13.13
N PRO A 58 -1.43 -3.67 -13.51
CA PRO A 58 -2.66 -3.12 -14.04
C PRO A 58 -2.97 -3.81 -15.38
N ALA A 59 -4.23 -4.19 -15.59
CA ALA A 59 -4.65 -4.73 -16.87
C ALA A 59 -4.49 -3.65 -17.96
N ASN A 60 -3.83 -3.98 -19.07
CA ASN A 60 -3.72 -3.06 -20.19
C ASN A 60 -5.09 -2.95 -20.89
N PRO A 61 -5.74 -1.77 -20.91
CA PRO A 61 -7.08 -1.61 -21.47
C PRO A 61 -7.12 -1.79 -23.00
N TYR A 62 -5.97 -1.66 -23.67
CA TYR A 62 -5.86 -1.79 -25.13
C TYR A 62 -5.55 -3.22 -25.58
N LEU A 63 -5.02 -4.06 -24.68
CA LEU A 63 -4.86 -5.48 -24.94
C LEU A 63 -6.15 -6.18 -24.54
N ARG A 64 -6.95 -6.55 -25.54
CA ARG A 64 -8.21 -7.28 -25.36
C ARG A 64 -7.91 -8.73 -24.94
N ASN A 65 -7.49 -8.90 -23.70
CA ASN A 65 -7.20 -10.21 -23.14
C ASN A 65 -8.50 -10.84 -22.66
N SER A 66 -8.91 -11.95 -23.28
CA SER A 66 -10.12 -12.71 -22.95
C SER A 66 -10.13 -13.22 -21.50
N ARG A 67 -9.01 -13.14 -20.77
CA ARG A 67 -8.89 -13.57 -19.38
C ARG A 67 -9.53 -12.63 -18.35
N ILE A 68 -9.82 -11.36 -18.68
CA ILE A 68 -10.64 -10.50 -17.79
C ILE A 68 -12.04 -11.11 -17.59
N LEU A 69 -12.50 -11.95 -18.53
CA LEU A 69 -13.76 -12.70 -18.41
C LEU A 69 -13.66 -13.91 -17.47
N SER A 70 -12.46 -14.38 -17.12
CA SER A 70 -12.24 -15.68 -16.45
C SER A 70 -11.51 -15.58 -15.11
N ASN A 71 -11.35 -14.38 -14.53
CA ASN A 71 -10.74 -14.30 -13.20
C ASN A 71 -11.74 -14.76 -12.14
N LEU A 72 -11.75 -16.07 -11.88
CA LEU A 72 -12.60 -16.76 -10.91
C LEU A 72 -12.37 -16.27 -9.48
N GLN A 73 -11.24 -15.62 -9.17
CA GLN A 73 -11.02 -15.02 -7.84
C GLN A 73 -11.78 -13.71 -7.64
N CYS A 74 -12.18 -13.03 -8.72
CA CYS A 74 -12.94 -11.79 -8.66
C CYS A 74 -14.36 -12.00 -8.12
N TYR A 75 -14.86 -13.23 -8.09
CA TYR A 75 -16.14 -13.57 -7.46
C TYR A 75 -15.92 -14.70 -6.46
N SER A 76 -16.45 -14.58 -5.26
CA SER A 76 -16.51 -15.70 -4.31
C SER A 76 -17.92 -16.27 -4.37
N HIS A 77 -18.10 -17.41 -5.03
CA HIS A 77 -19.38 -18.09 -5.03
C HIS A 77 -19.27 -19.32 -4.13
N PRO A 78 -20.02 -19.46 -3.03
CA PRO A 78 -19.92 -20.65 -2.21
C PRO A 78 -20.30 -21.95 -2.97
N THR A 79 -21.07 -21.82 -4.06
CA THR A 79 -21.49 -22.92 -4.91
C THR A 79 -21.46 -22.55 -6.40
N THR A 80 -21.12 -23.49 -7.26
CA THR A 80 -21.26 -23.40 -8.72
C THR A 80 -22.36 -24.35 -9.20
N VAL A 81 -22.95 -24.07 -10.36
CA VAL A 81 -23.97 -24.94 -10.97
C VAL A 81 -23.29 -25.83 -12.01
N SER A 82 -23.38 -27.15 -11.82
CA SER A 82 -22.90 -28.16 -12.76
C SER A 82 -23.63 -28.05 -14.11
N SER A 83 -23.04 -28.61 -15.18
CA SER A 83 -23.72 -28.78 -16.46
C SER A 83 -25.00 -29.62 -16.37
N THR A 84 -25.15 -30.42 -15.31
CA THR A 84 -26.35 -31.19 -14.99
C THR A 84 -27.41 -30.40 -14.19
N GLY A 85 -27.13 -29.13 -13.84
CA GLY A 85 -28.04 -28.26 -13.09
C GLY A 85 -27.94 -28.41 -11.56
N GLU A 86 -27.05 -29.25 -11.05
CA GLU A 86 -26.84 -29.45 -9.62
C GLU A 86 -25.95 -28.35 -9.01
N HIS A 87 -26.27 -27.92 -7.78
CA HIS A 87 -25.40 -27.02 -7.01
C HIS A 87 -24.29 -27.81 -6.35
N LEU A 88 -23.03 -27.51 -6.73
CA LEU A 88 -21.83 -28.10 -6.15
C LEU A 88 -21.06 -27.04 -5.38
N PRO A 89 -20.29 -27.39 -4.33
CA PRO A 89 -19.35 -26.46 -3.72
C PRO A 89 -18.40 -25.89 -4.78
N GLU A 90 -18.12 -24.59 -4.72
CA GLU A 90 -17.12 -24.02 -5.60
C GLU A 90 -15.75 -24.63 -5.29
N MET A 91 -15.07 -25.07 -6.34
CA MET A 91 -13.80 -25.76 -6.22
C MET A 91 -12.76 -24.80 -5.63
N VAL A 92 -12.14 -25.20 -4.52
CA VAL A 92 -11.02 -24.45 -3.93
C VAL A 92 -9.91 -24.38 -4.98
N PRO A 93 -9.36 -23.18 -5.27
CA PRO A 93 -8.26 -23.04 -6.20
C PRO A 93 -7.12 -24.01 -5.86
N THR A 94 -6.72 -24.84 -6.82
CA THR A 94 -5.59 -25.77 -6.65
C THR A 94 -4.26 -25.03 -6.74
N LEU A 95 -3.19 -25.63 -6.22
CA LEU A 95 -1.84 -25.06 -6.31
C LEU A 95 -1.44 -24.83 -7.77
N ASP A 96 -1.57 -25.85 -8.62
CA ASP A 96 -1.27 -25.76 -10.06
C ASP A 96 -2.03 -24.62 -10.75
N TRP A 97 -3.28 -24.40 -10.35
CA TRP A 97 -4.08 -23.31 -10.88
C TRP A 97 -3.51 -21.95 -10.46
N ALA A 98 -3.15 -21.79 -9.18
CA ALA A 98 -2.54 -20.56 -8.67
C ALA A 98 -1.19 -20.28 -9.31
N GLU A 99 -0.37 -21.31 -9.53
CA GLU A 99 0.91 -21.20 -10.23
C GLU A 99 0.70 -20.79 -11.70
N SER A 100 -0.26 -21.38 -12.38
CA SER A 100 -0.60 -21.01 -13.77
C SER A 100 -1.09 -19.57 -13.88
N GLU A 101 -1.82 -19.06 -12.86
CA GLU A 101 -2.26 -17.67 -12.82
C GLU A 101 -1.09 -16.72 -12.59
N ALA A 102 -0.22 -17.02 -11.63
CA ALA A 102 0.98 -16.22 -11.36
C ALA A 102 1.91 -16.16 -12.57
N ALA A 103 2.16 -17.30 -13.24
CA ALA A 103 3.00 -17.36 -14.44
C ALA A 103 2.45 -16.49 -15.58
N LEU A 104 1.13 -16.48 -15.76
CA LEU A 104 0.50 -15.65 -16.77
C LEU A 104 0.53 -14.16 -16.41
N GLU A 105 0.36 -13.80 -15.15
CA GLU A 105 0.48 -12.39 -14.72
C GLU A 105 1.87 -11.83 -15.02
N VAL A 106 2.91 -12.61 -14.75
CA VAL A 106 4.29 -12.26 -15.07
C VAL A 106 4.48 -12.15 -16.58
N ALA A 107 3.95 -13.08 -17.38
CA ALA A 107 4.04 -13.04 -18.84
C ALA A 107 3.29 -11.85 -19.46
N CYS A 108 2.23 -11.38 -18.80
CA CYS A 108 1.44 -10.23 -19.23
C CYS A 108 2.01 -8.88 -18.77
N ASP A 109 3.11 -8.84 -18.02
CA ASP A 109 3.83 -7.61 -17.65
C ASP A 109 4.97 -7.35 -18.65
N PRO A 110 4.77 -6.54 -19.70
CA PRO A 110 5.79 -6.33 -20.73
C PRO A 110 6.96 -5.46 -20.25
N THR A 111 6.87 -4.81 -19.08
CA THR A 111 7.82 -3.77 -18.67
C THR A 111 8.27 -3.92 -17.22
N PRO A 112 9.59 -4.05 -16.94
CA PRO A 112 10.08 -4.00 -15.57
C PRO A 112 9.81 -2.61 -14.99
N ARG A 113 9.05 -2.57 -13.89
CA ARG A 113 8.62 -1.32 -13.26
C ARG A 113 9.73 -0.72 -12.39
N PRO A 114 9.89 0.61 -12.40
CA PRO A 114 10.81 1.27 -11.48
C PRO A 114 10.37 1.01 -10.04
N ARG A 115 11.32 0.73 -9.15
CA ARG A 115 11.03 0.59 -7.72
C ARG A 115 10.52 1.93 -7.20
N LEU A 116 9.31 1.91 -6.64
CA LEU A 116 8.76 3.10 -5.99
C LEU A 116 9.57 3.45 -4.74
N PRO A 117 9.74 4.73 -4.42
CA PRO A 117 10.36 5.14 -3.16
C PRO A 117 9.52 4.66 -1.96
N PRO A 118 10.06 4.67 -0.73
CA PRO A 118 9.26 4.39 0.47
C PRO A 118 8.00 5.25 0.60
N VAL A 119 7.07 4.86 1.47
CA VAL A 119 5.85 5.64 1.75
C VAL A 119 6.19 6.97 2.41
N SER A 120 5.78 8.05 1.76
CA SER A 120 5.96 9.43 2.20
C SER A 120 4.68 9.96 2.85
N ALA A 121 4.81 10.97 3.71
CA ALA A 121 3.68 11.72 4.26
C ALA A 121 2.83 12.38 3.16
N MET A 122 3.42 12.68 2.00
CA MET A 122 2.69 13.20 0.83
C MET A 122 1.68 12.18 0.28
N ASP A 123 2.06 10.90 0.21
CA ASP A 123 1.17 9.83 -0.24
C ASP A 123 -0.06 9.71 0.68
N LEU A 124 0.14 9.95 1.98
CA LEU A 124 -0.93 9.98 2.97
C LEU A 124 -1.88 11.16 2.73
N VAL A 125 -1.35 12.36 2.48
CA VAL A 125 -2.18 13.54 2.17
C VAL A 125 -3.01 13.31 0.91
N GLU A 126 -2.40 12.83 -0.17
CA GLU A 126 -3.12 12.52 -1.41
C GLU A 126 -4.22 11.48 -1.19
N ALA A 127 -3.91 10.40 -0.47
CA ALA A 127 -4.88 9.34 -0.21
C ALA A 127 -6.07 9.84 0.62
N LEU A 128 -5.81 10.64 1.65
CA LEU A 128 -6.85 11.21 2.50
C LEU A 128 -7.70 12.29 1.78
N GLN A 129 -7.16 12.97 0.77
CA GLN A 129 -7.92 13.90 -0.06
C GLN A 129 -8.91 13.19 -0.99
N VAL A 130 -8.52 12.03 -1.53
CA VAL A 130 -9.36 11.19 -2.38
C VAL A 130 -10.37 10.41 -1.54
N HIS A 131 -9.92 9.79 -0.45
CA HIS A 131 -10.72 8.94 0.43
C HIS A 131 -11.06 9.64 1.74
N LYS A 132 -11.85 10.72 1.66
CA LYS A 132 -12.25 11.54 2.83
C LYS A 132 -13.01 10.77 3.90
N GLY A 133 -13.68 9.68 3.53
CA GLY A 133 -14.39 8.79 4.46
C GLY A 133 -13.49 7.88 5.29
N CYS A 134 -12.18 7.85 5.03
CA CYS A 134 -11.25 6.98 5.77
C CYS A 134 -11.11 7.40 7.23
N ILE A 135 -11.18 8.70 7.55
CA ILE A 135 -11.19 9.21 8.91
C ILE A 135 -12.53 9.92 9.14
N PRO A 136 -13.48 9.32 9.88
CA PRO A 136 -14.80 9.90 10.06
C PRO A 136 -14.81 11.22 10.84
N SER A 137 -13.87 11.42 11.76
CA SER A 137 -13.81 12.62 12.58
C SER A 137 -13.08 13.75 11.85
N HIS A 138 -13.80 14.84 11.56
CA HIS A 138 -13.25 16.02 10.89
C HIS A 138 -12.06 16.64 11.64
N THR A 139 -12.11 16.71 12.98
CA THR A 139 -11.03 17.30 13.77
C THR A 139 -9.75 16.48 13.71
N VAL A 140 -9.89 15.14 13.74
CA VAL A 140 -8.77 14.22 13.61
C VAL A 140 -8.21 14.27 12.19
N TYR A 141 -9.09 14.28 11.18
CA TYR A 141 -8.71 14.41 9.77
C TYR A 141 -7.88 15.67 9.52
N THR A 142 -8.39 16.84 9.89
CA THR A 142 -7.71 18.13 9.67
C THR A 142 -6.36 18.16 10.37
N LYS A 143 -6.31 17.74 11.64
CA LYS A 143 -5.05 17.67 12.38
C LYS A 143 -4.03 16.72 11.73
N SER A 144 -4.49 15.59 11.21
CA SER A 144 -3.63 14.59 10.56
C SER A 144 -3.06 15.14 9.24
N ILE A 145 -3.88 15.85 8.46
CA ILE A 145 -3.44 16.54 7.25
C ILE A 145 -2.43 17.64 7.57
N GLU A 146 -2.70 18.48 8.56
CA GLU A 146 -1.79 19.56 8.99
C GLU A 146 -0.44 18.99 9.44
N GLN A 147 -0.44 17.91 10.22
CA GLN A 147 0.78 17.24 10.65
C GLN A 147 1.54 16.62 9.47
N ALA A 148 0.84 15.97 8.54
CA ALA A 148 1.47 15.37 7.37
C ALA A 148 2.06 16.42 6.41
N LEU A 149 1.44 17.60 6.30
CA LEU A 149 1.96 18.74 5.55
C LEU A 149 3.14 19.39 6.28
N ALA A 150 3.07 19.58 7.59
CA ALA A 150 4.16 20.15 8.38
C ALA A 150 5.40 19.24 8.42
N ALA A 151 5.20 17.92 8.31
CA ALA A 151 6.29 16.96 8.20
C ALA A 151 6.99 16.98 6.82
N GLN A 152 6.43 17.68 5.83
CA GLN A 152 7.08 17.87 4.55
C GLN A 152 8.15 18.93 4.70
N TRP A 153 9.39 18.50 4.56
CA TRP A 153 10.54 19.39 4.49
C TRP A 153 10.97 19.50 3.03
N HIS A 154 11.16 20.74 2.58
CA HIS A 154 11.85 21.04 1.34
C HIS A 154 13.14 21.78 1.68
N PRO A 155 14.29 21.35 1.12
CA PRO A 155 15.54 22.04 1.33
C PRO A 155 15.45 23.45 0.73
N SER A 156 16.06 24.40 1.43
CA SER A 156 16.24 25.76 0.93
C SER A 156 17.21 25.77 -0.25
N HIS A 157 17.17 26.83 -1.05
CA HIS A 157 18.08 26.96 -2.19
C HIS A 157 19.55 26.93 -1.76
N GLU A 158 19.88 27.55 -0.63
CA GLU A 158 21.24 27.55 -0.06
C GLU A 158 21.69 26.14 0.36
N GLU A 159 20.80 25.34 0.95
CA GLU A 159 21.11 23.95 1.33
C GLU A 159 21.34 23.07 0.09
N LEU A 160 20.57 23.28 -0.98
CA LEU A 160 20.77 22.56 -2.24
C LEU A 160 22.13 22.89 -2.86
N ASP A 161 22.54 24.17 -2.85
CA ASP A 161 23.84 24.59 -3.36
C ASP A 161 24.97 23.99 -2.51
N GLN A 162 24.81 23.97 -1.18
CA GLN A 162 25.77 23.32 -0.28
C GLN A 162 25.89 21.81 -0.52
N GLU A 163 24.78 21.12 -0.78
CA GLU A 163 24.77 19.70 -1.08
C GLU A 163 25.47 19.39 -2.42
N GLN A 164 25.31 20.26 -3.42
CA GLN A 164 26.04 20.17 -4.69
C GLN A 164 27.56 20.33 -4.48
N ILE A 165 27.97 21.32 -3.68
CA ILE A 165 29.38 21.52 -3.35
C ILE A 165 29.94 20.30 -2.62
N ARG A 166 29.22 19.79 -1.60
CA ARG A 166 29.62 18.57 -0.88
C ARG A 166 29.76 17.37 -1.81
N ALA A 167 28.81 17.16 -2.72
CA ALA A 167 28.86 16.04 -3.67
C ALA A 167 30.08 16.14 -4.60
N GLN A 168 30.44 17.36 -5.03
CA GLN A 168 31.66 17.61 -5.82
C GLN A 168 32.93 17.32 -5.00
N GLU A 169 32.99 17.79 -3.74
CA GLU A 169 34.12 17.52 -2.85
C GLU A 169 34.33 16.03 -2.61
N ASP A 170 33.25 15.28 -2.38
CA ASP A 170 33.31 13.84 -2.14
C ASP A 170 33.76 13.08 -3.39
N ALA A 171 33.31 13.51 -4.58
CA ALA A 171 33.76 12.94 -5.86
C ALA A 171 35.26 13.19 -6.11
N ILE A 172 35.76 14.39 -5.78
CA ILE A 172 37.19 14.71 -5.90
C ILE A 172 37.99 13.90 -4.87
N ARG A 173 37.51 13.78 -3.63
CA ARG A 173 38.15 12.96 -2.59
C ARG A 173 38.25 11.50 -3.00
N SER A 174 37.19 10.92 -3.57
CA SER A 174 37.22 9.52 -4.02
C SER A 174 38.22 9.31 -5.15
N GLN A 175 38.30 10.23 -6.12
CA GLN A 175 39.27 10.16 -7.22
C GLN A 175 40.72 10.22 -6.69
N LEU A 176 41.01 11.14 -5.77
CA LEU A 176 42.34 11.26 -5.17
C LEU A 176 42.73 10.00 -4.38
N LEU A 177 41.79 9.37 -3.68
CA LEU A 177 42.02 8.11 -2.97
C LEU A 177 42.31 6.96 -3.94
N GLU A 178 41.60 6.87 -5.06
CA GLU A 178 41.86 5.88 -6.11
C GLU A 178 43.25 6.08 -6.74
N GLU A 179 43.66 7.33 -7.01
CA GLU A 179 44.99 7.65 -7.52
C GLU A 179 46.10 7.27 -6.53
N GLN A 180 45.91 7.54 -5.23
CA GLN A 180 46.86 7.15 -4.20
C GLN A 180 46.99 5.62 -4.07
N GLN A 181 45.87 4.88 -4.19
CA GLN A 181 45.91 3.42 -4.19
C GLN A 181 46.66 2.88 -5.42
N ASN A 182 46.44 3.46 -6.60
CA ASN A 182 47.12 3.06 -7.83
C ASN A 182 48.63 3.37 -7.83
N LEU A 183 49.07 4.40 -7.08
CA LEU A 183 50.49 4.76 -6.91
C LEU A 183 51.22 3.92 -5.84
N SER A 184 50.49 3.11 -5.06
CA SER A 184 51.03 2.29 -3.97
C SER A 184 51.37 0.84 -4.35
N TRP A 185 51.30 0.50 -5.65
CA TRP A 185 51.75 -0.74 -6.28
C TRP A 185 52.91 -0.49 -7.24
#